data_AF-A0A316D871-F1
#
_entry.id   AF-A0A316D871-F1
#
_cell.length_a   1.000
_cell.length_b   1.000
_cell.length_c   1.000
_cell.angle_alpha   90.00
_cell.angle_beta   90.00
_cell.angle_gamma   90.00
#
_symmetry.space_group_name_H-M   'P 1'
#
loop_
_entity.id
_entity.type
_entity.pdbx_description
1 polymer ?
#
loop_
_entity_poly.entity_id
_entity_poly.type
_entity_poly.pdbx_seq_one_letter_code
_entity_poly.pdbx_strand_id
1 'polypeptide(L)'
;MPFHIGLLGKYDKRYYEMYKHPTRADLKQLAEQTEYPHKCRLLLTEEGELYAFNIELLHHLASAELDEEGLSILCFFDDNRLEAADVGNLEHTDICRAIQQAADAFRRLGLGDETEVRVILNQGIWGDKSLTFREVVAGNW
;
A
#
# COMPACT_ATOMS: atom_id res chain seq x y z
N MET A 1 2.41 20.64 10.17
CA MET A 1 3.25 19.46 10.45
C MET A 1 2.50 18.26 9.93
N PRO A 2 3.10 17.37 9.11
CA PRO A 2 2.43 16.12 8.79
C PRO A 2 2.26 15.32 10.09
N PHE A 3 1.12 14.66 10.22
CA PHE A 3 0.75 13.89 11.39
C PHE A 3 1.45 12.52 11.30
N HIS A 4 2.52 12.34 12.07
CA HIS A 4 3.21 11.06 12.20
C HIS A 4 2.56 10.26 13.32
N ILE A 5 1.94 9.13 13.00
CA ILE A 5 1.58 8.15 14.02
C ILE A 5 2.86 7.36 14.29
N GLY A 6 3.25 7.33 15.57
CA GLY A 6 4.38 6.54 16.03
C GLY A 6 3.94 5.16 16.49
N LEU A 7 4.61 4.12 16.01
CA LEU A 7 4.44 2.76 16.50
C LEU A 7 5.72 2.26 17.13
N LEU A 8 5.59 1.57 18.27
CA LEU A 8 6.69 0.86 18.90
C LEU A 8 6.62 -0.60 18.50
N GLY A 9 7.65 -1.10 17.82
CA GLY A 9 7.70 -2.48 17.40
C GLY A 9 7.66 -3.42 18.60
N LYS A 10 6.71 -4.36 18.57
CA LYS A 10 6.44 -5.27 19.67
C LYS A 10 7.66 -6.13 20.01
N TYR A 11 8.38 -6.57 18.99
CA TYR A 11 9.46 -7.56 19.08
C TYR A 11 10.86 -6.93 19.08
N ASP A 12 11.09 -5.89 18.29
CA ASP A 12 12.40 -5.25 18.15
C ASP A 12 12.56 -3.97 19.00
N LYS A 13 11.46 -3.49 19.58
CA LYS A 13 11.38 -2.25 20.36
C LYS A 13 11.86 -1.01 19.60
N ARG A 14 11.84 -1.03 18.27
CA ARG A 14 12.19 0.12 17.43
C ARG A 14 10.97 1.03 17.26
N TYR A 15 11.23 2.33 17.16
CA TYR A 15 10.21 3.31 16.85
C TYR A 15 10.07 3.44 15.34
N TYR A 16 8.83 3.42 14.87
CA TYR A 16 8.49 3.50 13.46
C TYR A 16 7.51 4.63 13.22
N GLU A 17 7.81 5.42 12.19
CA GLU A 17 6.96 6.53 11.77
C GLU A 17 6.05 6.08 10.63
N MET A 18 4.76 6.39 10.78
CA MET A 18 3.75 6.19 9.76
C MET A 18 3.09 7.51 9.41
N TYR A 19 2.80 7.68 8.12
CA TYR A 19 2.05 8.82 7.62
C TYR A 19 0.59 8.40 7.45
N LYS A 20 -0.33 9.09 8.12
CA LYS A 20 -1.77 8.96 7.86
C LYS A 20 -2.18 9.96 6.78
N HIS A 21 -2.91 9.50 5.77
CA HIS A 21 -3.25 10.26 4.56
C HIS A 21 -2.00 10.88 3.90
N PRO A 22 -1.04 10.04 3.47
CA PRO A 22 0.22 10.51 2.92
C PRO A 22 -0.01 11.39 1.69
N THR A 23 0.92 12.30 1.46
CA THR A 23 1.08 13.05 0.22
C THR A 23 2.20 12.44 -0.61
N ARG A 24 2.29 12.82 -1.89
CA ARG A 24 3.43 12.40 -2.73
C ARG A 24 4.79 12.79 -2.15
N ALA A 25 4.87 13.90 -1.41
CA ALA A 25 6.11 14.32 -0.75
C ALA A 25 6.49 13.38 0.40
N ASP A 26 5.52 12.97 1.21
CA ASP A 26 5.72 12.02 2.31
C ASP A 26 6.26 10.68 1.79
N LEU A 27 5.74 10.22 0.65
CA LEU A 27 6.15 8.96 0.03
C LEU A 27 7.57 9.00 -0.52
N LYS A 28 7.99 10.15 -1.06
CA LYS A 28 9.40 10.39 -1.46
C LYS A 28 10.32 10.37 -0.25
N GLN A 29 9.93 11.05 0.83
CA GLN A 29 10.70 11.08 2.06
C GLN A 29 10.84 9.68 2.67
N LEU A 30 9.76 8.89 2.68
CA LEU A 30 9.81 7.48 3.09
C LEU A 30 10.75 6.66 2.23
N ALA A 31 10.67 6.81 0.90
CA ALA A 31 11.50 6.07 -0.04
C ALA A 31 13.00 6.36 0.11
N GLU A 32 13.37 7.54 0.60
CA GLU A 32 14.76 7.92 0.93
C GLU A 32 15.28 7.31 2.24
N GLN A 33 14.39 6.82 3.11
CA GLN A 33 14.72 6.28 4.43
C GLN A 33 14.92 4.75 4.45
N THR A 34 14.81 4.08 3.30
CA THR A 34 14.84 2.62 3.19
C THR A 34 16.04 2.15 2.37
N GLU A 35 16.47 0.90 2.53
CA GLU A 35 17.50 0.30 1.66
C GLU A 35 16.95 -0.01 0.25
N TYR A 36 15.64 0.13 0.04
CA TYR A 36 14.92 -0.09 -1.22
C TYR A 36 14.42 1.25 -1.78
N PRO A 37 15.28 1.98 -2.51
CA PRO A 37 14.91 3.29 -3.01
C PRO A 37 13.66 3.19 -3.91
N HIS A 38 12.84 4.24 -3.87
CA HIS A 38 11.62 4.40 -4.69
C HIS A 38 10.45 3.47 -4.34
N LYS A 39 10.55 2.72 -3.25
CA LYS A 39 9.50 1.83 -2.77
C LYS A 39 9.01 2.25 -1.40
N CYS A 40 7.71 2.18 -1.20
CA CYS A 40 7.13 2.23 0.14
C CYS A 40 5.98 1.22 0.22
N ARG A 41 5.52 0.99 1.45
CA ARG A 41 4.30 0.24 1.70
C ARG A 41 3.18 1.20 2.05
N LEU A 42 2.00 0.90 1.54
CA LEU A 42 0.74 1.53 1.86
C LEU A 42 -0.16 0.49 2.54
N LEU A 43 -0.91 0.93 3.54
CA LEU A 43 -2.01 0.16 4.12
C LEU A 43 -3.30 0.91 3.81
N LEU A 44 -4.24 0.22 3.16
CA LEU A 44 -5.57 0.73 2.89
C LEU A 44 -6.56 0.07 3.85
N THR A 45 -7.12 0.84 4.78
CA THR A 45 -8.13 0.31 5.72
C THR A 45 -9.48 0.12 5.05
N GLU A 46 -10.37 -0.63 5.70
CA GLU A 46 -11.76 -0.82 5.22
C GLU A 46 -12.53 0.50 5.07
N GLU A 47 -12.21 1.50 5.89
CA GLU A 47 -12.78 2.85 5.84
C GLU A 47 -12.21 3.70 4.70
N GLY A 48 -11.26 3.19 3.92
CA GLY A 48 -10.62 3.89 2.82
C GLY A 48 -9.48 4.81 3.26
N GLU A 49 -8.99 4.70 4.49
CA GLU A 49 -7.84 5.46 4.96
C GLU A 49 -6.55 4.86 4.40
N LEU A 50 -5.64 5.72 3.91
CA LEU A 50 -4.31 5.30 3.49
C LEU A 50 -3.29 5.67 4.55
N TYR A 51 -2.48 4.68 4.93
CA TYR A 51 -1.28 4.86 5.73
C TYR A 51 -0.07 4.53 4.90
N ALA A 52 1.05 5.22 5.09
CA ALA A 52 2.32 4.90 4.43
C ALA A 52 3.45 4.72 5.43
N PHE A 53 4.34 3.78 5.10
CA PHE A 53 5.48 3.43 5.92
C PHE A 53 6.60 2.78 5.09
N ASN A 54 7.78 2.68 5.70
CA ASN A 54 8.93 2.02 5.08
C ASN A 54 8.57 0.56 4.74
N ILE A 55 8.96 0.11 3.55
CA ILE A 55 8.75 -1.26 3.07
C ILE A 55 9.30 -2.33 4.00
N GLU A 56 10.37 -2.03 4.75
CA GLU A 56 11.03 -2.92 5.70
C GLU A 56 10.24 -3.13 7.00
N LEU A 57 9.23 -2.28 7.27
CA LEU A 57 8.48 -2.31 8.51
C LEU A 57 7.90 -3.71 8.81
N LEU A 58 7.33 -4.40 7.82
CA LEU A 58 6.78 -5.75 8.01
C LEU A 58 7.86 -6.85 8.19
N HIS A 59 9.08 -6.63 7.71
CA HIS A 59 10.17 -7.57 7.97
C HIS A 59 10.70 -7.45 9.40
N HIS A 60 10.53 -6.29 10.02
CA HIS A 60 10.98 -6.00 11.38
C HIS A 60 9.87 -6.12 12.44
N LEU A 61 8.63 -5.80 12.07
CA LEU A 61 7.42 -6.06 12.83
C LEU A 61 6.88 -7.42 12.40
N ALA A 62 6.92 -8.44 13.27
CA ALA A 62 6.07 -9.60 13.07
C ALA A 62 4.60 -9.14 13.14
N SER A 63 4.01 -8.87 11.98
CA SER A 63 2.78 -8.10 11.80
C SER A 63 1.54 -8.96 12.02
N ALA A 64 0.89 -8.76 13.16
CA ALA A 64 -0.52 -9.11 13.34
C ALA A 64 -1.37 -7.83 13.47
N GLU A 65 -0.85 -6.77 14.10
CA GLU A 65 -1.67 -5.61 14.47
C GLU A 65 -1.95 -4.62 13.31
N LEU A 66 -1.15 -4.61 12.23
CA LEU A 66 -1.42 -3.77 11.04
C LEU A 66 -2.03 -4.55 9.87
N ASP A 67 -1.83 -5.87 9.83
CA ASP A 67 -2.37 -6.74 8.78
C ASP A 67 -3.83 -7.16 9.06
N GLU A 68 -4.27 -7.09 10.32
CA GLU A 68 -5.67 -7.35 10.71
C GLU A 68 -6.63 -6.18 10.38
N GLU A 69 -6.13 -4.99 10.04
CA GLU A 69 -6.96 -3.78 9.85
C GLU A 69 -7.05 -3.28 8.38
N GLY A 70 -6.43 -3.94 7.40
CA GLY A 70 -6.56 -3.49 6.01
C GLY A 70 -5.74 -4.25 4.95
N LEU A 71 -5.87 -3.77 3.71
CA LEU A 71 -5.19 -4.30 2.53
C LEU A 71 -3.76 -3.73 2.43
N SER A 72 -2.76 -4.61 2.33
CA SER A 72 -1.36 -4.23 2.11
C SER A 72 -1.09 -3.94 0.62
N ILE A 73 -0.53 -2.78 0.32
CA ILE A 73 -0.20 -2.37 -1.05
C ILE A 73 1.27 -1.95 -1.09
N LEU A 74 2.07 -2.59 -1.94
CA LEU A 74 3.40 -2.12 -2.27
C LEU A 74 3.28 -1.07 -3.39
N CYS A 75 3.85 0.10 -3.16
CA CYS A 75 3.87 1.17 -4.14
C CYS A 75 5.28 1.36 -4.72
N PHE A 76 5.37 1.30 -6.05
CA PHE A 76 6.58 1.52 -6.84
C PHE A 76 6.41 2.83 -7.60
N PHE A 77 6.75 3.95 -6.96
CA PHE A 77 6.38 5.28 -7.46
C PHE A 77 7.07 5.65 -8.78
N ASP A 78 8.33 5.25 -8.93
CA ASP A 78 9.11 5.61 -10.13
C ASP A 78 8.78 4.69 -11.32
N ASP A 79 8.29 3.49 -11.05
CA ASP A 79 7.82 2.54 -12.07
C ASP A 79 6.35 2.77 -12.46
N ASN A 80 5.68 3.76 -11.87
CA ASN A 80 4.25 4.03 -12.05
C ASN A 80 3.38 2.77 -11.85
N ARG A 81 3.64 2.04 -10.75
CA ARG A 81 3.06 0.73 -10.48
C ARG A 81 2.62 0.54 -9.04
N LEU A 82 1.46 -0.08 -8.87
CA LEU A 82 0.92 -0.59 -7.62
C LEU A 82 0.95 -2.12 -7.64
N GLU A 83 1.49 -2.74 -6.60
CA GLU A 83 1.29 -4.16 -6.33
C GLU A 83 0.43 -4.29 -5.07
N ALA A 84 -0.84 -4.67 -5.26
CA ALA A 84 -1.75 -4.92 -4.15
C ALA A 84 -1.72 -6.40 -3.81
N ALA A 85 -1.25 -6.73 -2.62
CA ALA A 85 -1.11 -8.10 -2.16
C ALA A 85 -1.95 -8.28 -0.91
N ASP A 86 -2.89 -9.22 -0.98
CA ASP A 86 -3.59 -9.64 0.21
C ASP A 86 -2.74 -10.67 0.99
N VAL A 87 -2.67 -10.49 2.30
CA VAL A 87 -2.07 -11.42 3.26
C VAL A 87 -3.14 -12.24 4.00
N GLY A 88 -4.41 -11.96 3.75
CA GLY A 88 -5.58 -12.67 4.28
C GLY A 88 -6.22 -13.65 3.28
N ASN A 89 -7.56 -13.60 3.20
CA ASN A 89 -8.40 -14.48 2.35
C ASN A 89 -9.24 -13.70 1.32
N LEU A 90 -8.78 -12.53 0.87
CA LEU A 90 -9.50 -11.72 -0.13
C LEU A 90 -9.31 -12.30 -1.54
N GLU A 91 -10.35 -12.16 -2.36
CA GLU A 91 -10.30 -12.48 -3.78
C GLU A 91 -9.85 -11.26 -4.61
N HIS A 92 -9.41 -11.49 -5.86
CA HIS A 92 -9.00 -10.40 -6.77
C HIS A 92 -10.05 -9.28 -6.86
N THR A 93 -11.33 -9.63 -6.84
CA THR A 93 -12.45 -8.68 -6.92
C THR A 93 -12.55 -7.75 -5.72
N ASP A 94 -12.25 -8.25 -4.53
CA ASP A 94 -12.35 -7.46 -3.29
C ASP A 94 -11.18 -6.49 -3.20
N ILE A 95 -9.99 -6.94 -3.60
CA ILE A 95 -8.80 -6.08 -3.71
C ILE A 95 -9.05 -4.95 -4.72
N CYS A 96 -9.57 -5.27 -5.91
CA CYS A 96 -9.92 -4.25 -6.91
C CYS A 96 -10.98 -3.27 -6.40
N ARG A 97 -12.00 -3.77 -5.68
CA ARG A 97 -13.05 -2.93 -5.09
C ARG A 97 -12.49 -1.97 -4.05
N ALA A 98 -11.58 -2.42 -3.19
CA ALA A 98 -10.92 -1.55 -2.22
C ALA A 98 -10.13 -0.44 -2.92
N ILE A 99 -9.35 -0.78 -3.94
CA ILE A 99 -8.59 0.20 -4.74
C ILE A 99 -9.54 1.20 -5.43
N GLN A 100 -10.66 0.72 -6.00
CA GLN A 100 -11.69 1.57 -6.61
C GLN A 100 -12.25 2.57 -5.59
N GLN A 101 -12.60 2.12 -4.39
CA GLN A 101 -13.14 2.97 -3.32
C GLN A 101 -12.13 4.03 -2.87
N ALA A 102 -10.84 3.71 -2.89
CA ALA A 102 -9.76 4.60 -2.50
C ALA A 102 -9.16 5.41 -3.67
N ALA A 103 -9.80 5.42 -4.85
CA ALA A 103 -9.22 5.97 -6.07
C ALA A 103 -8.77 7.44 -5.94
N ASP A 104 -9.55 8.28 -5.26
CA ASP A 104 -9.21 9.69 -5.05
C ASP A 104 -7.99 9.87 -4.14
N ALA A 105 -7.79 8.97 -3.19
CA ALA A 105 -6.59 8.98 -2.36
C ALA A 105 -5.35 8.64 -3.21
N PHE A 106 -5.42 7.59 -4.03
CA PHE A 106 -4.34 7.24 -4.96
C PHE A 106 -4.02 8.32 -5.98
N ARG A 107 -5.03 9.02 -6.52
CA ARG A 107 -4.83 10.17 -7.42
C ARG A 107 -4.07 11.30 -6.75
N ARG A 108 -4.34 11.59 -5.47
CA ARG A 108 -3.60 12.59 -4.70
C ARG A 108 -2.13 12.21 -4.49
N LEU A 109 -1.80 10.91 -4.55
CA LEU A 109 -0.42 10.43 -4.54
C LEU A 109 0.29 10.59 -5.89
N GLY A 110 -0.45 10.95 -6.94
CA GLY A 110 0.08 11.17 -8.29
C GLY A 110 -0.06 9.96 -9.21
N LEU A 111 -0.85 8.96 -8.83
CA LEU A 111 -1.14 7.80 -9.67
C LEU A 111 -2.21 8.16 -10.71
N GLY A 112 -1.89 7.95 -11.97
CA GLY A 112 -2.74 8.24 -13.12
C GLY A 112 -3.41 7.01 -13.70
N ASP A 113 -4.26 7.21 -14.70
CA ASP A 113 -5.03 6.15 -15.37
C ASP A 113 -4.18 5.03 -15.97
N GLU A 114 -2.94 5.35 -16.38
CA GLU A 114 -1.97 4.43 -16.95
C GLU A 114 -1.07 3.74 -15.90
N THR A 115 -1.32 3.96 -14.60
CA THR A 115 -0.63 3.25 -13.52
C THR A 115 -0.95 1.76 -13.63
N GLU A 116 0.08 0.92 -13.66
CA GLU A 116 -0.12 -0.53 -13.60
C GLU A 116 -0.58 -0.92 -12.19
N VAL A 117 -1.65 -1.70 -12.09
CA VAL A 117 -2.14 -2.29 -10.85
C VAL A 117 -2.03 -3.80 -10.98
N ARG A 118 -1.04 -4.38 -10.29
CA ARG A 118 -0.86 -5.82 -10.19
C ARG A 118 -1.48 -6.29 -8.88
N VAL A 119 -2.51 -7.11 -8.99
CA VAL A 119 -3.19 -7.75 -7.86
C VAL A 119 -2.59 -9.13 -7.66
N ILE A 120 -2.15 -9.44 -6.44
CA ILE A 120 -1.40 -10.65 -6.10
C ILE A 120 -2.18 -11.40 -5.02
N LEU A 121 -2.56 -12.65 -5.29
CA LEU A 121 -3.20 -13.50 -4.28
C LEU A 121 -2.18 -14.39 -3.57
N ASN A 122 -2.26 -14.44 -2.24
CA ASN A 122 -1.49 -15.33 -1.38
C ASN A 122 0.00 -15.36 -1.80
N GLN A 123 0.62 -14.18 -1.84
CA GLN A 123 2.02 -13.97 -2.19
C GLN A 123 2.43 -14.51 -3.59
N GLY A 124 1.47 -14.60 -4.51
CA GLY A 124 1.69 -15.08 -5.89
C GLY A 124 1.49 -16.58 -6.06
N ILE A 125 1.07 -17.31 -5.01
CA ILE A 125 0.82 -18.75 -5.07
C ILE A 125 -0.45 -19.07 -5.87
N TRP A 126 -1.48 -18.21 -5.78
CA TRP A 126 -2.79 -18.44 -6.39
C TRP A 126 -3.01 -17.62 -7.68
N GLY A 127 -1.93 -17.04 -8.20
CA GLY A 127 -1.90 -16.24 -9.42
C GLY A 127 -1.84 -14.73 -9.17
N ASP A 128 -1.52 -14.01 -10.24
CA ASP A 128 -1.50 -12.57 -10.31
C ASP A 128 -2.34 -12.06 -11.48
N LYS A 129 -2.83 -10.83 -11.34
CA LYS A 129 -3.59 -10.14 -12.38
C LYS A 129 -3.08 -8.72 -12.51
N SER A 130 -2.63 -8.34 -13.70
CA SER A 130 -2.30 -6.95 -14.02
C SER A 130 -3.47 -6.27 -14.73
N LEU A 131 -3.80 -5.07 -14.27
CA LEU A 131 -4.80 -4.16 -14.81
C LEU A 131 -4.20 -2.76 -14.88
N THR A 132 -4.82 -1.85 -15.61
CA THR A 132 -4.57 -0.43 -15.48
C THR A 132 -5.42 0.15 -14.37
N PHE A 133 -4.96 1.23 -13.73
CA PHE A 133 -5.72 1.92 -12.69
C PHE A 133 -7.07 2.41 -13.22
N ARG A 134 -7.15 2.84 -14.49
CA ARG A 134 -8.42 3.13 -15.17
C ARG A 134 -9.38 1.95 -15.18
N GLU A 135 -8.92 0.74 -15.49
CA GLU A 135 -9.77 -0.46 -15.49
C GLU A 135 -10.30 -0.75 -14.08
N VAL A 136 -9.44 -0.61 -13.05
CA VAL A 136 -9.80 -0.77 -11.63
C VAL A 136 -10.73 0.34 -11.12
N VAL A 137 -10.69 1.54 -11.69
CA VAL A 137 -11.66 2.59 -11.32
C VAL A 137 -13.00 2.39 -12.02
N ALA A 138 -12.99 1.89 -13.27
CA ALA A 138 -14.17 1.80 -14.12
C ALA A 138 -15.11 0.62 -13.84
N GLY A 139 -14.72 -0.34 -13.00
CA GLY A 139 -15.47 -1.60 -12.82
C GLY A 139 -15.03 -2.74 -13.74
N ASN A 140 -13.94 -2.58 -14.50
CA ASN A 140 -13.57 -3.47 -15.60
C ASN A 140 -12.49 -4.49 -15.18
N TRP A 141 -12.83 -5.40 -14.25
CA TRP A 141 -11.97 -6.51 -13.83
C TRP A 141 -12.75 -7.81 -13.69
#